data_AF-A0A3D3PEM2-F1
#
_entry.id   AF-A0A3D3PEM2-F1
#
_cell.length_a   1.000
_cell.length_b   1.000
_cell.length_c   1.000
_cell.angle_alpha   90.00
_cell.angle_beta   90.00
_cell.angle_gamma   90.00
#
_symmetry.space_group_name_H-M   'P 1'
#
loop_
_entity.id
_entity.type
_entity.pdbx_description
1 polymer ?
#
loop_
_entity_poly.entity_id
_entity_poly.type
_entity_poly.pdbx_seq_one_letter_code
_entity_poly.pdbx_strand_id
1 'polypeptide(L)'
;QQLVNAAGDVYADRILIGKNPLSGHWKDELALLNTGLEKLKQQRLNFQPKGTVKTTPQYKPSADADNSRYFTISHKAITSAAVGQPVTIKIKVSAPAGLKWVRLQYRAVNQYKDFEMLPMTATAEKDTFQATIPADRIDSKYNLMYLVEMMDKNGKGFIYPDFNKVTPYNIISLIRK
;
A
#
# COMPACT_ATOMS: atom_id res chain seq x y z
N GLN A 1 15.93 -31.00 -3.61
CA GLN A 1 17.02 -31.22 -2.64
C GLN A 1 18.25 -30.33 -2.85
N GLN A 2 18.83 -30.19 -4.05
CA GLN A 2 20.08 -29.40 -4.22
C GLN A 2 19.98 -27.94 -3.74
N LEU A 3 18.87 -27.27 -4.04
CA LEU A 3 18.60 -25.89 -3.59
C LEU A 3 18.49 -25.80 -2.06
N VAL A 4 18.03 -26.87 -1.39
CA VAL A 4 18.00 -26.95 0.09
C VAL A 4 19.36 -26.99 0.69
N ASN A 5 20.17 -27.89 0.16
CA ASN A 5 21.45 -28.18 0.74
C ASN A 5 22.42 -27.02 0.46
N ALA A 6 22.25 -26.31 -0.66
CA ALA A 6 23.04 -25.14 -1.00
C ALA A 6 22.71 -23.88 -0.18
N ALA A 7 21.53 -23.83 0.45
CA ALA A 7 21.05 -22.65 1.19
C ALA A 7 20.92 -22.90 2.71
N GLY A 8 21.14 -24.14 3.17
CA GLY A 8 20.82 -24.59 4.52
C GLY A 8 21.69 -24.00 5.63
N ASP A 9 22.89 -23.52 5.32
CA ASP A 9 23.82 -22.84 6.23
C ASP A 9 23.96 -21.33 5.96
N VAL A 10 23.36 -20.84 4.88
CA VAL A 10 23.45 -19.44 4.45
C VAL A 10 22.33 -18.58 5.04
N TYR A 11 21.14 -19.15 5.24
CA TYR A 11 19.97 -18.43 5.75
C TYR A 11 19.59 -18.87 7.16
N ALA A 12 19.17 -17.92 7.99
CA ALA A 12 18.63 -18.21 9.30
C ALA A 12 17.37 -19.07 9.18
N ASP A 13 17.21 -20.08 10.06
CA ASP A 13 16.02 -20.92 10.12
C ASP A 13 14.72 -20.12 10.30
N ARG A 14 14.81 -18.91 10.88
CA ARG A 14 13.68 -18.01 11.09
C ARG A 14 13.96 -16.63 10.51
N ILE A 15 13.62 -16.45 9.24
CA ILE A 15 13.54 -15.12 8.64
C ILE A 15 12.26 -14.44 9.14
N LEU A 16 12.41 -13.39 9.94
CA LEU A 16 11.27 -12.62 10.48
C LEU A 16 10.64 -11.70 9.42
N ILE A 17 11.29 -11.46 8.29
CA ILE A 17 10.81 -10.56 7.24
C ILE A 17 10.04 -11.37 6.19
N GLY A 18 8.80 -10.99 5.89
CA GLY A 18 7.98 -11.63 4.85
C GLY A 18 6.49 -11.71 5.22
N LYS A 19 5.66 -12.17 4.27
CA LYS A 19 4.22 -12.39 4.50
C LYS A 19 4.01 -13.83 4.97
N ASN A 20 3.60 -14.03 6.22
CA ASN A 20 3.24 -15.34 6.75
C ASN A 20 2.16 -16.02 5.85
N PRO A 21 2.31 -17.30 5.42
CA PRO A 21 3.31 -18.30 5.79
C PRO A 21 4.58 -18.34 4.93
N LEU A 22 4.78 -17.40 4.02
CA LEU A 22 5.97 -17.25 3.17
C LEU A 22 7.09 -16.47 3.89
N SER A 23 7.27 -16.74 5.18
CA SER A 23 8.32 -16.15 6.02
C SER A 23 8.90 -17.26 6.86
N GLY A 24 10.21 -17.49 6.80
CA GLY A 24 10.85 -18.62 7.46
C GLY A 24 12.05 -19.10 6.67
N HIS A 25 12.33 -20.40 6.71
CA HIS A 25 13.40 -20.99 5.92
C HIS A 25 12.87 -21.40 4.54
N TRP A 26 13.70 -21.23 3.51
CA TRP A 26 13.34 -21.49 2.11
C TRP A 26 12.87 -22.96 1.87
N LYS A 27 13.24 -23.90 2.75
CA LYS A 27 12.77 -25.30 2.76
C LYS A 27 11.26 -25.42 2.97
N ASP A 28 10.69 -24.57 3.83
CA ASP A 28 9.28 -24.58 4.18
C ASP A 28 8.46 -23.98 3.02
N GLU A 29 9.01 -22.93 2.39
CA GLU A 29 8.44 -22.34 1.18
C GLU A 29 8.44 -23.31 -0.01
N LEU A 30 9.50 -24.11 -0.18
CA LEU A 30 9.56 -25.09 -1.27
C LEU A 30 8.42 -26.11 -1.20
N ALA A 31 8.05 -26.55 0.01
CA ALA A 31 6.92 -27.46 0.19
C ALA A 31 5.59 -26.82 -0.24
N LEU A 32 5.37 -25.55 0.15
CA LEU A 32 4.20 -24.78 -0.25
C LEU A 32 4.15 -24.52 -1.76
N LEU A 33 5.29 -24.19 -2.37
CA LEU A 33 5.41 -23.96 -3.81
C LEU A 33 5.10 -25.21 -4.62
N ASN A 34 5.64 -26.38 -4.23
CA ASN A 34 5.34 -27.65 -4.90
C ASN A 34 3.86 -28.00 -4.80
N THR A 35 3.26 -27.81 -3.62
CA THR A 35 1.82 -28.02 -3.42
C THR A 35 0.99 -27.07 -4.30
N GLY A 36 1.37 -25.80 -4.35
CA GLY A 36 0.74 -24.79 -5.22
C GLY A 36 0.87 -25.12 -6.70
N LEU A 37 2.04 -25.63 -7.13
CA LEU A 37 2.31 -26.03 -8.50
C LEU A 37 1.42 -27.20 -8.93
N GLU A 38 1.30 -28.24 -8.11
CA GLU A 38 0.41 -29.38 -8.42
C GLU A 38 -1.04 -28.95 -8.51
N LYS A 39 -1.49 -28.06 -7.60
CA LYS A 39 -2.83 -27.45 -7.68
C LYS A 39 -3.03 -26.67 -8.98
N LEU A 40 -2.06 -25.87 -9.40
CA LEU A 40 -2.11 -25.11 -10.66
C LEU A 40 -2.13 -26.03 -11.89
N LYS A 41 -1.36 -27.12 -11.89
CA LYS A 41 -1.39 -28.13 -12.96
C LYS A 41 -2.78 -28.76 -13.08
N GLN A 42 -3.39 -29.16 -11.98
CA GLN A 42 -4.75 -29.71 -11.96
C GLN A 42 -5.78 -28.68 -12.42
N GLN A 43 -5.68 -27.43 -11.97
CA GLN A 43 -6.55 -26.34 -12.44
C GLN A 43 -6.42 -26.11 -13.94
N ARG A 44 -5.20 -26.16 -14.48
CA ARG A 44 -4.95 -26.02 -15.92
C ARG A 44 -5.56 -27.16 -16.73
N LEU A 45 -5.47 -28.41 -16.26
CA LEU A 45 -6.09 -29.57 -16.92
C LEU A 45 -7.61 -29.47 -16.93
N ASN A 46 -8.19 -28.98 -15.83
CA ASN A 46 -9.64 -28.86 -15.67
C ASN A 46 -10.18 -27.50 -16.16
N PHE A 47 -9.32 -26.62 -16.68
CA PHE A 47 -9.72 -25.30 -17.11
C PHE A 47 -10.50 -25.39 -18.42
N GLN A 48 -11.81 -25.17 -18.33
CA GLN A 48 -12.68 -25.00 -19.49
C GLN A 48 -12.95 -23.51 -19.67
N PRO A 49 -12.51 -22.88 -20.77
CA PRO A 49 -12.74 -21.47 -21.00
C PRO A 49 -14.26 -21.23 -21.14
N LYS A 50 -14.86 -20.57 -20.15
CA LYS A 50 -16.24 -20.10 -20.23
C LYS A 50 -16.25 -18.64 -20.67
N GLY A 51 -16.77 -18.39 -21.87
CA GLY A 51 -16.99 -17.05 -22.42
C GLY A 51 -15.93 -16.59 -23.44
N THR A 52 -16.17 -15.42 -24.03
CA THR A 52 -15.27 -14.79 -24.99
C THR A 52 -13.96 -14.41 -24.31
N VAL A 53 -12.82 -14.85 -24.85
CA VAL A 53 -11.49 -14.45 -24.38
C VAL A 53 -11.34 -12.96 -24.59
N LYS A 54 -11.54 -12.16 -23.54
CA LYS A 54 -11.21 -10.74 -23.56
C LYS A 54 -9.69 -10.65 -23.53
N THR A 55 -9.09 -10.18 -24.63
CA THR A 55 -7.69 -9.81 -24.65
C THR A 55 -7.46 -8.75 -23.57
N THR A 56 -6.58 -9.06 -22.62
CA THR A 56 -6.14 -8.06 -21.65
C THR A 56 -5.52 -6.89 -22.41
N PRO A 57 -5.87 -5.63 -22.06
CA PRO A 57 -5.23 -4.49 -22.68
C PRO A 57 -3.73 -4.62 -22.53
N GLN A 58 -3.00 -4.47 -23.63
CA GLN A 58 -1.54 -4.51 -23.62
C GLN A 58 -1.05 -3.41 -22.67
N TYR A 59 -0.17 -3.77 -21.73
CA TYR A 59 0.44 -2.80 -20.84
C TYR A 59 1.15 -1.74 -21.68
N LYS A 60 0.71 -0.49 -21.54
CA LYS A 60 1.37 0.68 -22.11
C LYS A 60 1.96 1.46 -20.94
N PRO A 61 3.30 1.45 -20.76
CA PRO A 61 3.92 2.27 -19.74
C PRO A 61 3.57 3.74 -19.99
N SER A 62 3.44 4.52 -18.92
CA SER A 62 3.29 5.97 -19.05
C SER A 62 4.47 6.51 -19.84
N ALA A 63 4.20 7.31 -20.88
CA ALA A 63 5.25 8.08 -21.56
C ALA A 63 5.85 9.16 -20.65
N ASP A 64 5.18 9.43 -19.53
CA ASP A 64 5.56 10.46 -18.57
C ASP A 64 6.10 9.81 -17.30
N ALA A 65 7.37 10.09 -16.99
CA ALA A 65 8.08 9.50 -15.87
C ALA A 65 7.77 10.19 -14.53
N ASP A 66 7.30 11.45 -14.57
CA ASP A 66 7.04 12.24 -13.37
C ASP A 66 5.64 12.86 -13.41
N ASN A 67 4.70 12.23 -12.70
CA ASN A 67 3.35 12.75 -12.56
C ASN A 67 3.24 13.86 -11.50
N SER A 68 4.27 14.11 -10.68
CA SER A 68 4.20 15.10 -9.60
C SER A 68 3.88 16.51 -10.12
N ARG A 69 4.36 16.83 -11.33
CA ARG A 69 4.11 18.10 -12.03
C ARG A 69 2.64 18.42 -12.33
N TYR A 70 1.77 17.41 -12.31
CA TYR A 70 0.34 17.61 -12.54
C TYR A 70 -0.42 17.98 -11.27
N PHE A 71 0.23 17.97 -10.11
CA PHE A 71 -0.41 18.19 -8.83
C PHE A 71 0.25 19.36 -8.10
N THR A 72 -0.57 20.31 -7.62
CA THR A 72 -0.14 21.29 -6.64
C THR A 72 -0.62 20.81 -5.27
N ILE A 73 0.32 20.49 -4.38
CA ILE A 73 0.04 19.86 -3.09
C ILE A 73 0.56 20.75 -1.96
N SER A 74 -0.31 21.02 -0.98
CA SER A 74 0.07 21.63 0.30
C SER A 74 -0.48 20.77 1.42
N HIS A 75 0.42 20.28 2.28
CA HIS A 75 0.10 19.38 3.37
C HIS A 75 0.95 19.71 4.59
N LYS A 76 0.30 19.97 5.71
CA LYS A 76 0.94 20.09 7.01
C LYS A 76 0.78 18.76 7.74
N ALA A 77 1.85 17.98 7.80
CA ALA A 77 1.81 16.67 8.44
C ALA A 77 1.48 16.78 9.94
N ILE A 78 0.61 15.90 10.40
CA ILE A 78 0.34 15.71 11.82
C ILE A 78 1.48 14.85 12.38
N THR A 79 2.17 15.34 13.39
CA THR A 79 3.36 14.67 13.95
C THR A 79 3.06 13.87 15.22
N SER A 80 1.96 14.19 15.90
CA SER A 80 1.53 13.49 17.11
C SER A 80 0.01 13.49 17.29
N ALA A 81 -0.50 12.48 17.98
CA ALA A 81 -1.90 12.35 18.36
C ALA A 81 -2.03 11.58 19.68
N ALA A 82 -3.08 11.84 20.46
CA ALA A 82 -3.36 11.07 21.67
C ALA A 82 -3.88 9.66 21.31
N VAL A 83 -3.46 8.65 22.06
CA VAL A 83 -4.01 7.29 21.91
C VAL A 83 -5.52 7.29 22.21
N GLY A 84 -6.28 6.49 21.46
CA GLY A 84 -7.72 6.33 21.63
C GLY A 84 -8.55 7.49 21.09
N GLN A 85 -7.94 8.44 20.38
CA GLN A 85 -8.63 9.53 19.70
C GLN A 85 -8.61 9.32 18.17
N PRO A 86 -9.66 9.72 17.46
CA PRO A 86 -9.66 9.70 16.01
C PRO A 86 -8.63 10.70 15.46
N VAL A 87 -8.06 10.39 14.31
CA VAL A 87 -7.04 11.23 13.66
C VAL A 87 -7.55 11.71 12.31
N THR A 88 -7.74 13.01 12.17
CA THR A 88 -8.19 13.63 10.91
C THR A 88 -6.99 14.13 10.11
N ILE A 89 -6.78 13.56 8.92
CA ILE A 89 -5.78 14.03 7.97
C ILE A 89 -6.45 14.96 6.97
N LYS A 90 -5.84 16.13 6.75
CA LYS A 90 -6.29 17.14 5.78
C LYS A 90 -5.17 17.45 4.81
N ILE A 91 -5.49 17.53 3.53
CA ILE A 91 -4.56 17.87 2.45
C ILE A 91 -5.21 18.81 1.46
N LYS A 92 -4.45 19.79 0.98
CA LYS A 92 -4.86 20.63 -0.14
C LYS A 92 -4.17 20.14 -1.40
N VAL A 93 -4.96 19.76 -2.39
CA VAL A 93 -4.47 19.21 -3.65
C VAL A 93 -5.33 19.70 -4.80
N SER A 94 -4.69 20.18 -5.85
CA SER A 94 -5.34 20.53 -7.11
C SER A 94 -4.56 19.95 -8.29
N ALA A 95 -5.29 19.72 -9.38
CA ALA A 95 -4.74 19.27 -10.66
C ALA A 95 -5.46 20.02 -11.80
N PRO A 96 -4.77 20.39 -12.89
CA PRO A 96 -5.40 21.11 -14.00
C PRO A 96 -6.59 20.36 -14.63
N ALA A 97 -6.51 19.04 -14.72
CA ALA A 97 -7.60 18.19 -15.21
C ALA A 97 -8.75 17.99 -14.20
N GLY A 98 -8.60 18.52 -12.98
CA GLY A 98 -9.44 18.20 -11.84
C GLY A 98 -9.14 16.82 -11.27
N LEU A 99 -9.53 16.62 -10.01
CA LEU A 99 -9.32 15.36 -9.31
C LEU A 99 -10.46 14.38 -9.58
N LYS A 100 -10.09 13.11 -9.79
CA LYS A 100 -11.01 11.98 -9.87
C LYS A 100 -11.26 11.41 -8.47
N TRP A 101 -10.20 11.24 -7.69
CA TRP A 101 -10.29 10.83 -6.29
C TRP A 101 -9.01 11.18 -5.52
N VAL A 102 -9.16 11.26 -4.20
CA VAL A 102 -8.07 11.34 -3.22
C VAL A 102 -8.33 10.29 -2.15
N ARG A 103 -7.30 9.55 -1.76
CA ARG A 103 -7.39 8.45 -0.78
C ARG A 103 -6.27 8.56 0.23
N LEU A 104 -6.61 8.29 1.48
CA LEU A 104 -5.65 8.11 2.56
C LEU A 104 -5.35 6.62 2.69
N GLN A 105 -4.07 6.26 2.65
CA GLN A 105 -3.63 4.94 3.09
C GLN A 105 -2.95 5.07 4.45
N TYR A 106 -3.29 4.20 5.39
CA TYR A 106 -2.66 4.19 6.70
C TYR A 106 -2.46 2.77 7.23
N ARG A 107 -1.52 2.63 8.16
CA ARG A 107 -1.33 1.43 8.97
C ARG A 107 -0.59 1.75 10.26
N ALA A 108 -0.65 0.84 11.23
CA ALA A 108 0.33 0.83 12.30
C ALA A 108 1.76 0.72 11.72
N VAL A 109 2.76 1.30 12.40
CA VAL A 109 4.18 1.11 12.08
C VAL A 109 4.60 -0.32 12.45
N ASN A 110 4.06 -1.27 11.70
CA ASN A 110 4.22 -2.70 11.83
C ASN A 110 4.15 -3.28 10.42
N GLN A 111 5.28 -3.79 9.92
CA GLN A 111 5.40 -4.23 8.53
C GLN A 111 4.56 -5.47 8.20
N TYR A 112 4.08 -6.21 9.20
CA TYR A 112 3.17 -7.34 9.01
C TYR A 112 1.71 -6.91 8.75
N LYS A 113 1.40 -5.61 8.86
CA LYS A 113 0.08 -5.07 8.59
C LYS A 113 0.01 -4.50 7.17
N ASP A 114 -1.06 -4.87 6.48
CA ASP A 114 -1.47 -4.25 5.23
C ASP A 114 -1.92 -2.80 5.46
N PHE A 115 -1.86 -1.98 4.42
CA PHE A 115 -2.45 -0.64 4.45
C PHE A 115 -3.98 -0.72 4.38
N GLU A 116 -4.64 0.03 5.25
CA GLU A 116 -6.05 0.34 5.13
C GLU A 116 -6.25 1.59 4.27
N MET A 117 -7.35 1.63 3.51
CA MET A 117 -7.67 2.74 2.62
C MET A 117 -8.94 3.45 3.06
N LEU A 118 -8.90 4.79 3.09
CA LEU A 118 -10.08 5.64 3.28
C LEU A 118 -10.22 6.63 2.13
N PRO A 119 -11.41 6.77 1.53
CA PRO A 119 -11.65 7.88 0.61
C PRO A 119 -11.57 9.21 1.38
N MET A 120 -10.92 10.21 0.81
CA MET A 120 -10.94 11.56 1.36
C MET A 120 -12.09 12.35 0.73
N THR A 121 -12.84 13.07 1.56
CA THR A 121 -13.98 13.91 1.13
C THR A 121 -13.55 15.36 1.01
N ALA A 122 -14.06 16.06 -0.01
CA ALA A 122 -13.86 17.50 -0.12
C ALA A 122 -14.46 18.24 1.09
N THR A 123 -13.79 19.29 1.52
CA THR A 123 -14.25 20.19 2.58
C THR A 123 -14.88 21.45 1.99
N ALA A 124 -15.38 22.35 2.83
CA ALA A 124 -15.82 23.68 2.38
C ALA A 124 -14.66 24.55 1.87
N GLU A 125 -13.41 24.26 2.26
CA GLU A 125 -12.24 24.96 1.74
C GLU A 125 -11.88 24.44 0.35
N LYS A 126 -11.60 25.36 -0.57
CA LYS A 126 -11.23 25.06 -1.95
C LYS A 126 -10.05 24.08 -2.01
N ASP A 127 -10.18 23.07 -2.87
CA ASP A 127 -9.16 22.05 -3.17
C ASP A 127 -8.67 21.28 -1.94
N THR A 128 -9.46 21.29 -0.87
CA THR A 128 -9.07 20.70 0.42
C THR A 128 -9.89 19.45 0.70
N PHE A 129 -9.20 18.36 0.98
CA PHE A 129 -9.76 17.04 1.21
C PHE A 129 -9.38 16.55 2.60
N GLN A 130 -10.26 15.78 3.23
CA GLN A 130 -9.99 15.19 4.53
C GLN A 130 -10.50 13.76 4.66
N ALA A 131 -9.84 12.97 5.51
CA ALA A 131 -10.34 11.70 6.00
C ALA A 131 -10.02 11.58 7.49
N THR A 132 -10.93 10.98 8.24
CA THR A 132 -10.73 10.71 9.67
C THR A 132 -10.53 9.22 9.87
N ILE A 133 -9.39 8.85 10.44
CA ILE A 133 -9.10 7.49 10.89
C ILE A 133 -9.82 7.30 12.23
N PRO A 134 -10.78 6.38 12.32
CA PRO A 134 -11.49 6.10 13.57
C PRO A 134 -10.55 5.59 14.67
N ALA A 135 -10.83 5.94 15.93
CA ALA A 135 -9.98 5.58 17.06
C ALA A 135 -9.82 4.06 17.27
N ASP A 136 -10.87 3.29 17.00
CA ASP A 136 -10.92 1.83 17.10
C ASP A 136 -10.07 1.12 16.04
N ARG A 137 -9.67 1.83 14.98
CA ARG A 137 -8.77 1.33 13.93
C ARG A 137 -7.30 1.68 14.17
N ILE A 138 -6.99 2.33 15.29
CA ILE A 138 -5.62 2.74 15.64
C ILE A 138 -5.08 1.77 16.70
N ASP A 139 -4.07 0.98 16.32
CA ASP A 139 -3.37 0.13 17.26
C ASP A 139 -2.47 0.97 18.19
N SER A 140 -2.88 1.10 19.44
CA SER A 140 -2.17 1.85 20.49
C SER A 140 -0.73 1.38 20.75
N LYS A 141 -0.39 0.14 20.38
CA LYS A 141 0.96 -0.42 20.57
C LYS A 141 2.01 0.19 19.65
N TYR A 142 1.59 0.74 18.51
CA TYR A 142 2.50 1.25 17.48
C TYR A 142 2.22 2.73 17.21
N ASN A 143 3.16 3.41 16.56
CA ASN A 143 2.86 4.69 15.93
C ASN A 143 2.03 4.48 14.67
N LEU A 144 1.43 5.54 14.14
CA LEU A 144 0.65 5.48 12.91
C LEU A 144 1.48 5.96 11.73
N MET A 145 1.38 5.27 10.60
CA MET A 145 2.00 5.66 9.33
C MET A 145 0.91 5.93 8.31
N TYR A 146 1.07 6.97 7.49
CA TYR A 146 0.15 7.24 6.40
C TYR A 146 0.81 7.86 5.17
N LEU A 147 0.15 7.68 4.03
CA LEU A 147 0.44 8.33 2.76
C LEU A 147 -0.88 8.70 2.07
N VAL A 148 -0.83 9.63 1.12
CA VAL A 148 -2.00 10.04 0.34
C VAL A 148 -1.78 9.65 -1.10
N GLU A 149 -2.77 9.01 -1.70
CA GLU A 149 -2.81 8.74 -3.13
C GLU A 149 -3.87 9.60 -3.80
N MET A 150 -3.58 10.02 -5.02
CA MET A 150 -4.49 10.86 -5.79
C MET A 150 -4.44 10.49 -7.26
N MET A 151 -5.56 10.72 -7.94
CA MET A 151 -5.69 10.52 -9.37
C MET A 151 -6.48 11.67 -9.98
N ASP A 152 -5.98 12.23 -11.08
CA ASP A 152 -6.70 13.22 -11.86
C ASP A 152 -7.72 12.57 -12.82
N LYS A 153 -8.53 13.39 -13.49
CA LYS A 153 -9.52 12.89 -14.47
C LYS A 153 -8.89 12.30 -15.75
N ASN A 154 -7.63 12.60 -16.03
CA ASN A 154 -6.88 12.06 -17.16
C ASN A 154 -6.15 10.73 -16.83
N GLY A 155 -6.29 10.24 -15.59
CA GLY A 155 -5.66 9.01 -15.14
C GLY A 155 -4.20 9.16 -14.71
N LYS A 156 -3.69 10.39 -14.55
CA LYS A 156 -2.40 10.63 -13.91
C LYS A 156 -2.55 10.39 -12.42
N GLY A 157 -1.77 9.47 -11.90
CA GLY A 157 -1.75 9.10 -10.48
C GLY A 157 -0.48 9.61 -9.80
N PHE A 158 -0.59 10.00 -8.55
CA PHE A 158 0.55 10.41 -7.72
C PHE A 158 0.39 9.93 -6.28
N ILE A 159 1.51 9.66 -5.63
CA ILE A 159 1.60 9.27 -4.21
C ILE A 159 2.37 10.37 -3.49
N TYR A 160 1.81 10.85 -2.39
CA TYR A 160 2.42 11.86 -1.53
C TYR A 160 2.67 11.26 -0.13
N PRO A 161 3.86 11.46 0.48
CA PRO A 161 5.01 12.24 -0.03
C PRO A 161 5.72 11.62 -1.24
N ASP A 162 6.43 12.44 -2.01
CA ASP A 162 7.19 12.00 -3.20
C ASP A 162 8.38 11.12 -2.78
N PHE A 163 8.31 9.84 -3.12
CA PHE A 163 9.33 8.85 -2.77
C PHE A 163 10.71 9.14 -3.40
N ASN A 164 10.76 9.93 -4.48
CA ASN A 164 12.03 10.30 -5.12
C ASN A 164 12.75 11.44 -4.38
N LYS A 165 12.04 12.14 -3.48
CA LYS A 165 12.54 13.36 -2.82
C LYS A 165 12.68 13.17 -1.31
N VAL A 166 11.76 12.43 -0.70
CA VAL A 166 11.66 12.29 0.75
C VAL A 166 11.16 10.90 1.12
N THR A 167 11.16 10.59 2.41
CA THR A 167 10.54 9.37 2.94
C THR A 167 9.08 9.27 2.45
N PRO A 168 8.67 8.13 1.85
CA PRO A 168 7.40 8.00 1.12
C PRO A 168 6.16 7.87 2.01
N TYR A 169 6.24 8.30 3.27
CA TYR A 169 5.16 8.25 4.24
C TYR A 169 5.41 9.25 5.37
N ASN A 170 4.33 9.63 6.05
CA ASN A 170 4.37 10.42 7.27
C ASN A 170 4.15 9.50 8.48
N ILE A 171 4.75 9.83 9.62
CA ILE A 171 4.57 9.11 10.89
C ILE A 171 3.92 10.06 11.90
N ILE A 172 2.89 9.55 12.58
CA ILE A 172 2.24 10.20 13.72
C ILE A 172 2.64 9.44 14.98
N SER A 173 3.34 10.13 15.88
CA SER A 173 3.71 9.59 17.18
C SER A 173 2.48 9.54 18.08
N LEU A 174 2.11 8.35 18.55
CA LEU A 174 0.97 8.21 19.47
C LEU A 174 1.44 8.45 20.91
N ILE A 175 0.85 9.45 21.55
CA ILE A 175 1.16 9.83 22.94
C ILE A 175 0.42 8.87 23.86
N ARG A 176 1.19 7.99 24.52
CA ARG A 176 0.72 7.07 25.56
C ARG A 176 0.86 7.78 26.91
N LYS A 177 -0.21 7.79 27.70
CA LYS A 177 -0.15 8.25 29.09
C LYS A 177 0.51 7.19 29.97
#